data_AF-A0A7L9ULD1-F1
#
_entry.id   AF-A0A7L9ULD1-F1
#
_cell.length_a   1.000
_cell.length_b   1.000
_cell.length_c   1.000
_cell.angle_alpha   90.00
_cell.angle_beta   90.00
_cell.angle_gamma   90.00
#
_symmetry.space_group_name_H-M   'P 1'
#
loop_
_entity.id
_entity.type
_entity.pdbx_description
1 polymer ?
#
loop_
_entity_poly.entity_id
_entity_poly.type
_entity_poly.pdbx_seq_one_letter_code
_entity_poly.pdbx_strand_id
1 'polypeptide(L)'
;MTQIHISIKKPKTGGLDPVTGLMRFRPVRRHFDTAKNLVIAESFDANLSGQGELTVDLLPTTSAFVWQVIELADTPQAYTRYVEVPDSQTKVEYADLVEVDAGTFVPKDMTGSQLLKVRHASTQSEAETLSAQYPDELVFFDETATTAKAAAALSTLESITAEAQTYGALAKSAMLSARSSADSATATQSDLSSLASNARTAAASVANDSQTVADTANAVAAKGESAIATIDSTVQAVKDKAESASAVLPSTGTAGPGTPEGTTEEPGRDSTGETPAKKATVKGA
;
A
#
# COMPACT_ATOMS: atom_id res chain seq x y z
N MET A 1 54.14 17.06 30.49
CA MET A 1 55.25 16.19 30.91
C MET A 1 54.68 15.21 31.92
N THR A 2 55.13 13.97 31.88
CA THR A 2 54.71 12.93 32.82
C THR A 2 55.86 12.63 33.77
N GLN A 3 55.53 12.62 35.06
CA GLN A 3 56.49 12.40 36.13
C GLN A 3 56.69 10.89 36.32
N ILE A 4 57.91 10.43 36.05
CA ILE A 4 58.32 9.03 36.19
C ILE A 4 59.15 8.87 37.45
N HIS A 5 58.72 7.97 38.33
CA HIS A 5 59.45 7.61 39.55
C HIS A 5 60.19 6.29 39.36
N ILE A 6 61.47 6.30 39.69
CA ILE A 6 62.41 5.19 39.52
C ILE A 6 62.98 4.86 40.90
N SER A 7 62.98 3.59 41.28
CA SER A 7 63.67 3.08 42.47
C SER A 7 64.51 1.86 42.08
N ILE A 8 65.83 1.96 42.25
CA ILE A 8 66.78 0.87 41.95
C ILE A 8 67.45 0.42 43.25
N LYS A 9 67.33 -0.86 43.54
CA LYS A 9 67.91 -1.50 44.72
C LYS A 9 68.65 -2.76 44.34
N LYS A 10 69.68 -3.10 45.12
CA LYS A 10 70.46 -4.34 44.98
C LYS A 10 70.13 -5.31 46.12
N PRO A 11 70.17 -6.62 45.87
CA PRO A 11 69.94 -7.60 46.91
C PRO A 11 71.02 -7.57 47.98
N LYS A 12 70.62 -7.78 49.24
CA LYS A 12 71.48 -8.09 50.37
C LYS A 12 70.87 -9.22 51.20
N THR A 13 71.65 -9.84 52.07
CA THR A 13 71.10 -10.80 53.04
C THR A 13 70.01 -10.13 53.88
N GLY A 14 68.78 -10.64 53.81
CA GLY A 14 67.64 -10.14 54.57
C GLY A 14 67.01 -8.85 54.06
N GLY A 15 67.28 -8.40 52.82
CA GLY A 15 66.58 -7.25 52.26
C GLY A 15 67.19 -6.67 50.99
N LEU A 16 66.98 -5.37 50.79
CA LEU A 16 67.45 -4.60 49.64
C LEU A 16 68.22 -3.37 50.11
N ASP A 17 69.31 -3.05 49.42
CA ASP A 17 70.06 -1.80 49.60
C ASP A 17 69.84 -0.86 48.41
N PRO A 18 69.76 0.46 48.63
CA PRO A 18 69.66 1.43 47.54
C PRO A 18 70.90 1.39 46.64
N VAL A 19 70.71 1.69 45.35
CA VAL A 19 71.79 1.82 44.38
C VAL A 19 71.89 3.27 43.93
N THR A 20 73.07 3.87 44.09
CA THR A 20 73.40 5.17 43.48
C THR A 20 73.94 4.95 42.07
N GLY A 21 73.68 5.88 41.16
CA GLY A 21 74.19 5.80 39.80
C GLY A 21 73.52 6.79 38.86
N LEU A 22 73.88 6.70 37.59
CA LEU A 22 73.39 7.55 36.52
C LEU A 22 72.25 6.85 35.76
N MET A 23 71.17 7.58 35.50
CA MET A 23 70.12 7.19 34.57
C MET A 23 70.23 8.07 33.33
N ARG A 24 70.30 7.46 32.14
CA ARG A 24 70.39 8.19 30.87
C ARG A 24 69.14 7.99 30.03
N PHE A 25 68.52 9.08 29.61
CA PHE A 25 67.26 9.09 28.89
C PHE A 25 67.47 9.69 27.50
N ARG A 26 66.95 9.03 26.47
CA ARG A 26 67.09 9.48 25.09
C ARG A 26 65.85 9.14 24.28
N PRO A 27 65.24 10.08 23.53
CA PRO A 27 64.25 9.70 22.55
C PRO A 27 64.92 8.95 21.40
N VAL A 28 64.38 7.79 21.01
CA VAL A 28 65.02 6.89 20.02
C VAL A 28 65.16 7.56 18.64
N ARG A 29 64.26 8.50 18.30
CA ARG A 29 64.25 9.23 17.03
C ARG A 29 63.94 10.71 17.25
N ARG A 30 64.37 11.55 16.31
CA ARG A 30 63.89 12.93 16.23
C ARG A 30 62.39 12.94 15.97
N HIS A 31 61.66 13.86 16.59
CA HIS A 31 60.22 14.00 16.43
C HIS A 31 59.79 15.45 16.64
N PHE A 32 58.53 15.78 16.33
CA PHE A 32 57.95 17.07 16.68
C PHE A 32 57.09 16.91 17.93
N ASP A 33 57.23 17.82 18.89
CA ASP A 33 56.34 17.87 20.05
C ASP A 33 54.98 18.50 19.69
N THR A 34 54.08 18.57 20.67
CA THR A 34 52.74 19.17 20.51
C THR A 34 52.79 20.67 20.19
N ALA A 35 53.84 21.37 20.63
CA ALA A 35 54.10 22.77 20.35
C ALA A 35 54.86 23.00 19.03
N LYS A 36 55.08 21.95 18.22
CA LYS A 36 55.76 21.97 16.91
C LYS A 36 57.26 22.27 16.98
N ASN A 37 57.90 22.06 18.13
CA ASN A 37 59.37 22.08 18.24
C ASN A 37 59.96 20.77 17.70
N LEU A 38 61.09 20.86 16.98
CA LEU A 38 61.87 19.69 16.61
C LEU A 38 62.67 19.21 17.83
N VAL A 39 62.29 18.06 18.39
CA VAL A 39 63.04 17.37 19.43
C VAL A 39 64.06 16.46 18.77
N ILE A 40 65.34 16.66 19.10
CA ILE A 40 66.45 15.85 18.59
C ILE A 40 66.65 14.60 19.45
N ALA A 41 67.23 13.55 18.85
CA ALA A 41 67.55 12.29 19.53
C ALA A 41 68.83 12.40 20.38
N GLU A 42 68.90 13.42 21.24
CA GLU A 42 69.99 13.65 22.18
C GLU A 42 69.61 13.15 23.58
N SER A 43 70.59 12.62 24.31
CA SER A 43 70.38 12.09 25.64
C SER A 43 70.56 13.17 26.72
N PHE A 44 69.86 13.02 27.83
CA PHE A 44 70.18 13.73 29.06
C PHE A 44 70.29 12.74 30.21
N ASP A 45 71.02 13.15 31.25
CA ASP A 45 71.36 12.30 32.38
C ASP A 45 70.72 12.83 33.68
N ALA A 46 70.34 11.93 34.57
CA ALA A 46 69.87 12.25 35.91
C ALA A 46 70.41 11.24 36.93
N ASN A 47 70.74 11.70 38.13
CA ASN A 47 71.35 10.88 39.16
C ASN A 47 70.29 10.27 40.08
N LEU A 48 70.46 8.99 40.42
CA LEU A 48 69.77 8.37 41.54
C LEU A 48 70.27 8.99 42.86
N SER A 49 69.34 9.28 43.76
CA SER A 49 69.64 9.75 45.11
C SER A 49 70.38 8.68 45.94
N GLY A 50 70.84 9.06 47.15
CA GLY A 50 71.39 8.10 48.11
C GLY A 50 70.40 7.00 48.56
N GLN A 51 69.10 7.17 48.32
CA GLN A 51 68.06 6.16 48.54
C GLN A 51 67.78 5.31 47.29
N GLY A 52 68.55 5.50 46.22
CA GLY A 52 68.37 4.80 44.96
C GLY A 52 67.12 5.21 44.21
N GLU A 53 66.62 6.42 44.47
CA GLU A 53 65.40 6.96 43.89
C GLU A 53 65.69 8.16 42.98
N LEU A 54 64.94 8.27 41.89
CA LEU A 54 64.93 9.39 40.97
C LEU A 54 63.49 9.66 40.54
N THR A 55 63.14 10.94 40.42
CA THR A 55 61.93 11.38 39.74
C THR A 55 62.34 12.26 38.55
N VAL A 56 61.86 11.92 37.35
CA VAL A 56 62.19 12.62 36.11
C VAL A 56 60.92 12.97 35.34
N ASP A 57 60.90 14.14 34.72
CA ASP A 57 59.81 14.55 33.84
C ASP A 57 60.16 14.15 32.41
N LEU A 58 59.33 13.29 31.80
CA LEU A 58 59.47 12.85 30.42
C LEU A 58 58.31 13.34 29.56
N LEU A 59 58.57 13.58 28.28
CA LEU A 59 57.50 13.80 27.30
C LEU A 59 56.71 12.49 27.12
N PRO A 60 55.37 12.54 27.13
CA PRO A 60 54.55 11.40 26.72
C PRO A 60 54.94 10.92 25.33
N THR A 61 55.04 9.61 25.15
CA THR A 61 55.38 9.00 23.86
C THR A 61 54.21 9.08 22.91
N THR A 62 54.53 9.01 21.62
CA THR A 62 53.55 8.94 20.53
C THR A 62 54.05 7.90 19.53
N SER A 63 53.31 7.66 18.45
CA SER A 63 53.80 6.81 17.35
C SER A 63 55.12 7.29 16.71
N ALA A 64 55.54 8.54 16.97
CA ALA A 64 56.75 9.11 16.40
C ALA A 64 58.04 8.72 17.16
N PHE A 65 57.96 8.41 18.46
CA PHE A 65 59.14 8.10 19.27
C PHE A 65 58.78 7.35 20.55
N VAL A 66 59.77 6.63 21.07
CA VAL A 66 59.76 6.00 22.39
C VAL A 66 61.02 6.41 23.17
N TRP A 67 61.05 6.18 24.47
CA TRP A 67 62.22 6.49 25.31
C TRP A 67 63.16 5.31 25.41
N GLN A 68 64.44 5.52 25.05
CA GLN A 68 65.53 4.67 25.49
C GLN A 68 65.94 5.13 26.90
N VAL A 69 65.94 4.19 27.85
CA VAL A 69 66.38 4.41 29.22
C VAL A 69 67.54 3.46 29.50
N ILE A 70 68.70 4.03 29.81
CA ILE A 70 69.89 3.28 30.21
C ILE A 70 70.01 3.40 31.72
N GLU A 71 69.70 2.30 32.40
CA GLU A 71 69.83 2.13 33.84
C GLU A 71 71.30 2.04 34.22
N LEU A 72 71.71 2.68 35.32
CA LEU A 72 73.09 2.64 35.83
C LEU A 72 74.13 2.85 34.72
N ALA A 73 73.92 3.87 33.89
CA ALA A 73 74.75 4.17 32.74
C ALA A 73 76.23 4.28 33.13
N ASP A 74 77.09 3.84 32.20
CA ASP A 74 78.55 3.84 32.34
C ASP A 74 79.09 2.91 33.46
N THR A 75 78.25 2.01 33.98
CA THR A 75 78.65 0.94 34.92
C THR A 75 78.57 -0.46 34.28
N PRO A 76 79.22 -1.49 34.85
CA PRO A 76 79.06 -2.87 34.40
C PRO A 76 77.64 -3.43 34.55
N GLN A 77 76.79 -2.80 35.36
CA GLN A 77 75.38 -3.19 35.57
C GLN A 77 74.43 -2.48 34.62
N ALA A 78 74.94 -1.73 33.64
CA ALA A 78 74.11 -0.96 32.74
C ALA A 78 73.14 -1.85 31.94
N TYR A 79 71.87 -1.44 31.90
CA TYR A 79 70.82 -2.14 31.15
C TYR A 79 69.99 -1.15 30.36
N THR A 80 69.62 -1.49 29.12
CA THR A 80 68.84 -0.62 28.24
C THR A 80 67.42 -1.14 28.10
N ARG A 81 66.45 -0.30 28.47
CA ARG A 81 65.02 -0.50 28.19
C ARG A 81 64.53 0.50 27.15
N TYR A 82 63.56 0.08 26.37
CA TYR A 82 62.80 0.96 25.47
C TYR A 82 61.37 0.98 25.96
N VAL A 83 60.86 2.15 26.33
CA VAL A 83 59.59 2.26 27.05
C VAL A 83 58.66 3.30 26.44
N GLU A 84 57.37 3.03 26.53
CA GLU A 84 56.33 4.03 26.34
C GLU A 84 56.11 4.82 27.63
N VAL A 85 55.98 6.13 27.50
CA VAL A 85 55.62 7.03 28.59
C VAL A 85 54.19 7.50 28.33
N PRO A 86 53.22 7.13 29.19
CA PRO A 86 51.83 7.54 29.00
C PRO A 86 51.67 9.05 29.22
N ASP A 87 50.64 9.65 28.63
CA ASP A 87 50.23 11.00 29.00
C ASP A 87 49.44 10.97 30.31
N SER A 88 50.16 11.15 31.43
CA SER A 88 49.60 11.10 32.78
C SER A 88 49.83 12.40 33.54
N GLN A 89 48.79 12.84 34.25
CA GLN A 89 48.83 13.92 35.24
C GLN A 89 49.26 13.45 36.64
N THR A 90 49.33 12.13 36.85
CA THR A 90 49.80 11.52 38.10
C THR A 90 51.17 10.88 37.91
N LYS A 91 51.91 10.75 39.01
CA LYS A 91 53.22 10.09 39.03
C LYS A 91 53.07 8.62 38.59
N VAL A 92 53.90 8.19 37.64
CA VAL A 92 53.91 6.81 37.12
C VAL A 92 55.20 6.11 37.58
N GLU A 93 55.09 4.86 38.01
CA GLU A 93 56.25 4.06 38.43
C GLU A 93 56.96 3.48 37.21
N TYR A 94 58.30 3.54 37.20
CA TYR A 94 59.12 3.07 36.08
C TYR A 94 58.97 1.57 35.78
N ALA A 95 58.64 0.79 36.81
CA ALA A 95 58.36 -0.64 36.68
C ALA A 95 57.08 -0.92 35.89
N ASP A 96 56.13 0.02 35.86
CA ASP A 96 54.83 -0.12 35.20
C ASP A 96 54.84 0.38 33.74
N LEU A 97 55.97 0.93 33.28
CA LEU A 97 56.10 1.37 31.90
C LEU A 97 56.17 0.17 30.95
N VAL A 98 55.38 0.25 29.88
CA VAL A 98 55.32 -0.77 28.82
C VAL A 98 56.64 -0.80 28.08
N GLU A 99 57.25 -1.97 28.01
CA GLU A 99 58.48 -2.19 27.26
C GLU A 99 58.16 -2.54 25.80
N VAL A 100 58.82 -1.85 24.87
CA VAL A 100 58.54 -1.95 23.42
C VAL A 100 59.78 -2.39 22.64
N ASP A 101 59.56 -2.88 21.43
CA ASP A 101 60.62 -3.10 20.46
C ASP A 101 61.09 -1.75 19.86
N ALA A 102 62.41 -1.52 19.84
CA ALA A 102 62.99 -0.25 19.40
C ALA A 102 62.87 0.02 17.89
N GLY A 103 62.64 -1.03 17.08
CA GLY A 103 62.47 -0.91 15.63
C GLY A 103 61.04 -0.55 15.25
N THR A 104 60.09 -1.24 15.86
CA THR A 104 58.65 -1.24 15.52
C THR A 104 57.80 -0.38 16.45
N PHE A 105 58.28 -0.05 17.65
CA PHE A 105 57.54 0.60 18.73
C PHE A 105 56.29 -0.17 19.17
N VAL A 106 56.26 -1.48 18.93
CA VAL A 106 55.20 -2.37 19.40
C VAL A 106 55.59 -2.90 20.78
N PRO A 107 54.66 -2.95 21.76
CA PRO A 107 54.86 -3.62 23.03
C PRO A 107 55.45 -5.03 22.86
N LYS A 108 56.46 -5.36 23.66
CA LYS A 108 57.18 -6.63 23.53
C LYS A 108 56.29 -7.84 23.77
N ASP A 109 55.29 -7.71 24.63
CA ASP A 109 54.24 -8.71 24.88
C ASP A 109 53.28 -8.89 23.69
N MET A 110 53.25 -7.95 22.74
CA MET A 110 52.56 -8.06 21.46
C MET A 110 53.46 -8.58 20.33
N THR A 111 54.72 -8.92 20.60
CA THR A 111 55.63 -9.49 19.58
C THR A 111 55.11 -10.83 19.09
N GLY A 112 54.73 -10.90 17.81
CA GLY A 112 54.09 -12.07 17.20
C GLY A 112 52.57 -11.98 17.08
N SER A 113 51.94 -10.95 17.65
CA SER A 113 50.55 -10.62 17.36
C SER A 113 50.41 -10.21 15.89
N GLN A 114 49.55 -10.91 15.14
CA GLN A 114 49.26 -10.55 13.75
C GLN A 114 48.38 -9.31 13.69
N LEU A 115 48.47 -8.54 12.59
CA LEU A 115 47.50 -7.50 12.29
C LEU A 115 46.09 -8.10 12.28
N LEU A 116 45.16 -7.49 13.02
CA LEU A 116 43.74 -7.83 12.93
C LEU A 116 43.28 -7.55 11.50
N LYS A 117 42.94 -8.62 10.78
CA LYS A 117 42.32 -8.55 9.45
C LYS A 117 40.83 -8.38 9.66
N VAL A 118 40.30 -7.32 9.06
CA VAL A 118 38.90 -6.93 9.20
C VAL A 118 38.23 -6.91 7.83
N ARG A 119 37.08 -7.56 7.73
CA ARG A 119 36.19 -7.50 6.56
C ARG A 119 34.86 -6.88 6.95
N HIS A 120 34.22 -6.25 5.98
CA HIS A 120 32.90 -5.68 6.13
C HIS A 120 31.93 -6.38 5.19
N ALA A 121 30.77 -6.77 5.71
CA ALA A 121 29.68 -7.37 4.96
C ALA A 121 28.49 -6.41 4.92
N SER A 122 27.72 -6.45 3.84
CA SER A 122 26.56 -5.57 3.64
C SER A 122 25.29 -6.12 4.29
N THR A 123 25.30 -7.41 4.65
CA THR A 123 24.17 -8.13 5.27
C THR A 123 24.68 -9.19 6.23
N GLN A 124 23.81 -9.66 7.15
CA GLN A 124 24.14 -10.76 8.05
C GLN A 124 24.50 -12.06 7.30
N SER A 125 23.75 -12.43 6.25
CA SER A 125 24.01 -13.67 5.51
C SER A 125 25.35 -13.66 4.77
N GLU A 126 25.74 -12.50 4.23
CA GLU A 126 27.09 -12.30 3.66
C GLU A 126 28.16 -12.37 4.76
N ALA A 127 27.88 -11.81 5.94
CA ALA A 127 28.80 -11.87 7.08
C ALA A 127 29.07 -13.30 7.53
N GLU A 128 28.02 -14.14 7.61
CA GLU A 128 28.12 -15.57 7.94
C GLU A 128 28.96 -16.33 6.90
N THR A 129 28.75 -16.05 5.62
CA THR A 129 29.52 -16.65 4.51
C THR A 129 31.00 -16.27 4.60
N LEU A 130 31.29 -14.99 4.83
CA LEU A 130 32.66 -14.49 4.96
C LEU A 130 33.34 -15.03 6.23
N SER A 131 32.61 -15.14 7.34
CA SER A 131 33.14 -15.69 8.60
C SER A 131 33.51 -17.17 8.45
N ALA A 132 32.70 -17.95 7.72
CA ALA A 132 33.01 -19.34 7.42
C ALA A 132 34.23 -19.49 6.48
N GLN A 133 34.40 -18.56 5.54
CA GLN A 133 35.51 -18.57 4.58
C GLN A 133 36.83 -18.07 5.19
N TYR A 134 36.77 -17.14 6.14
CA TYR A 134 37.93 -16.51 6.76
C TYR A 134 37.84 -16.61 8.30
N PRO A 135 38.06 -17.79 8.88
CA PRO A 135 37.91 -18.01 10.33
C PRO A 135 38.90 -17.21 11.19
N ASP A 136 40.01 -16.76 10.61
CA ASP A 136 41.05 -15.97 11.28
C ASP A 136 40.85 -14.44 11.12
N GLU A 137 39.70 -14.00 10.59
CA GLU A 137 39.40 -12.59 10.34
C GLU A 137 38.12 -12.15 11.04
N LEU A 138 38.08 -10.89 11.47
CA LEU A 138 36.85 -10.30 12.03
C LEU A 138 35.96 -9.80 10.89
N VAL A 139 34.68 -10.17 10.93
CA VAL A 139 33.68 -9.70 9.97
C VAL A 139 32.67 -8.82 10.68
N PHE A 140 32.57 -7.56 10.24
CA PHE A 140 31.57 -6.60 10.72
C PHE A 140 30.44 -6.46 9.69
N PHE A 141 29.22 -6.23 10.14
CA PHE A 141 28.11 -5.85 9.29
C PHE A 141 27.23 -4.83 9.98
N ASP A 142 26.54 -4.00 9.20
CA ASP A 142 25.62 -2.99 9.72
C ASP A 142 24.24 -3.62 10.00
N GLU A 143 24.01 -3.90 11.29
CA GLU A 143 22.73 -4.39 11.79
C GLU A 143 21.60 -3.35 11.62
N THR A 144 21.91 -2.06 11.69
CA THR A 144 20.93 -0.97 11.57
C THR A 144 20.36 -0.91 10.15
N ALA A 145 21.23 -1.01 9.15
CA ALA A 145 20.81 -1.08 7.74
C ALA A 145 19.94 -2.32 7.46
N THR A 146 20.25 -3.45 8.11
CA THR A 146 19.49 -4.69 7.99
C THR A 146 18.11 -4.57 8.63
N THR A 147 18.04 -4.00 9.83
CA THR A 147 16.78 -3.79 10.57
C THR A 147 15.86 -2.80 9.84
N ALA A 148 16.42 -1.72 9.27
CA ALA A 148 15.66 -0.75 8.49
C ALA A 148 15.03 -1.36 7.23
N LYS A 149 15.78 -2.22 6.50
CA LYS A 149 15.24 -2.95 5.35
C LYS A 149 14.14 -3.93 5.76
N ALA A 150 14.32 -4.65 6.87
CA ALA A 150 13.30 -5.57 7.39
C ALA A 150 12.03 -4.82 7.78
N ALA A 151 12.14 -3.68 8.47
CA ALA A 151 11.00 -2.84 8.84
C ALA A 151 10.24 -2.31 7.61
N ALA A 152 10.96 -1.84 6.57
CA ALA A 152 10.35 -1.40 5.32
C ALA A 152 9.62 -2.54 4.58
N ALA A 153 10.18 -3.76 4.57
CA ALA A 153 9.52 -4.93 4.00
C ALA A 153 8.24 -5.32 4.76
N LEU A 154 8.30 -5.33 6.10
CA LEU A 154 7.12 -5.57 6.94
C LEU A 154 6.02 -4.53 6.71
N SER A 155 6.37 -3.24 6.66
CA SER A 155 5.41 -2.18 6.36
C SER A 155 4.75 -2.36 4.98
N THR A 156 5.51 -2.82 3.99
CA THR A 156 4.98 -3.13 2.66
C THR A 156 4.00 -4.30 2.71
N LEU A 157 4.31 -5.36 3.46
CA LEU A 157 3.43 -6.52 3.65
C LEU A 157 2.14 -6.15 4.39
N GLU A 158 2.22 -5.27 5.40
CA GLU A 158 1.05 -4.74 6.09
C GLU A 158 0.14 -3.95 5.14
N SER A 159 0.72 -3.11 4.27
CA SER A 159 -0.03 -2.38 3.23
C SER A 159 -0.74 -3.33 2.28
N ILE A 160 -0.04 -4.33 1.74
CA ILE A 160 -0.62 -5.34 0.83
C ILE A 160 -1.75 -6.09 1.53
N THR A 161 -1.59 -6.42 2.81
CA THR A 161 -2.62 -7.10 3.59
C THR A 161 -3.86 -6.22 3.77
N ALA A 162 -3.69 -4.94 4.06
CA ALA A 162 -4.79 -3.98 4.17
C ALA A 162 -5.54 -3.77 2.83
N GLU A 163 -4.80 -3.68 1.73
CA GLU A 163 -5.38 -3.61 0.37
C GLU A 163 -6.18 -4.88 0.05
N ALA A 164 -5.63 -6.06 0.33
CA ALA A 164 -6.31 -7.33 0.10
C ALA A 164 -7.61 -7.45 0.91
N GLN A 165 -7.63 -6.99 2.16
CA GLN A 165 -8.85 -6.93 2.98
C GLN A 165 -9.90 -5.97 2.38
N THR A 166 -9.46 -4.82 1.86
CA THR A 166 -10.32 -3.84 1.20
C THR A 166 -10.95 -4.40 -0.08
N TYR A 167 -10.14 -5.02 -0.95
CA TYR A 167 -10.62 -5.68 -2.15
C TYR A 167 -11.55 -6.86 -1.83
N GLY A 168 -11.26 -7.62 -0.78
CA GLY A 168 -12.13 -8.69 -0.29
C GLY A 168 -13.51 -8.17 0.14
N ALA A 169 -13.55 -7.05 0.87
CA ALA A 169 -14.80 -6.41 1.27
C ALA A 169 -15.60 -5.87 0.06
N LEU A 170 -14.92 -5.24 -0.91
CA LEU A 170 -15.54 -4.75 -2.15
C LEU A 170 -16.09 -5.90 -3.01
N ALA A 171 -15.35 -7.00 -3.13
CA ALA A 171 -15.81 -8.18 -3.85
C ALA A 171 -17.07 -8.77 -3.19
N LYS A 172 -17.10 -8.84 -1.86
CA LYS A 172 -18.26 -9.33 -1.11
C LYS A 172 -19.49 -8.42 -1.30
N SER A 173 -19.32 -7.10 -1.29
CA SER A 173 -20.44 -6.17 -1.51
C SER A 173 -20.96 -6.23 -2.95
N ALA A 174 -20.06 -6.37 -3.94
CA ALA A 174 -20.43 -6.57 -5.34
C ALA A 174 -21.22 -7.88 -5.54
N MET A 175 -20.80 -8.98 -4.91
CA MET A 175 -21.53 -10.26 -4.96
C MET A 175 -22.93 -10.15 -4.33
N LEU A 176 -23.06 -9.48 -3.19
CA LEU A 176 -24.36 -9.25 -2.54
C LEU A 176 -25.29 -8.40 -3.43
N SER A 177 -24.75 -7.36 -4.06
CA SER A 177 -25.49 -6.51 -5.00
C SER A 177 -25.96 -7.30 -6.22
N ALA A 178 -25.06 -8.06 -6.86
CA ALA A 178 -25.39 -8.92 -8.00
C ALA A 178 -26.46 -9.96 -7.64
N ARG A 179 -26.39 -10.54 -6.44
CA ARG A 179 -27.41 -11.47 -5.95
C ARG A 179 -28.76 -10.80 -5.81
N SER A 180 -28.81 -9.63 -5.18
CA SER A 180 -30.04 -8.85 -5.06
C SER A 180 -30.64 -8.52 -6.43
N SER A 181 -29.81 -8.13 -7.41
CA SER A 181 -30.28 -7.88 -8.77
C SER A 181 -30.85 -9.13 -9.45
N ALA A 182 -30.23 -10.30 -9.25
CA ALA A 182 -30.73 -11.56 -9.78
C ALA A 182 -32.07 -11.97 -9.15
N ASP A 183 -32.22 -11.78 -7.82
CA ASP A 183 -33.48 -12.04 -7.13
C ASP A 183 -34.58 -11.07 -7.62
N SER A 184 -34.27 -9.79 -7.83
CA SER A 184 -35.20 -8.82 -8.45
C SER A 184 -35.59 -9.19 -9.87
N ALA A 185 -34.63 -9.59 -10.71
CA ALA A 185 -34.92 -10.04 -12.08
C ALA A 185 -35.84 -11.27 -12.11
N THR A 186 -35.65 -12.19 -11.17
CA THR A 186 -36.51 -13.37 -11.01
C THR A 186 -37.94 -12.98 -10.63
N ALA A 187 -38.11 -12.01 -9.72
CA ALA A 187 -39.42 -11.49 -9.36
C ALA A 187 -40.12 -10.84 -10.57
N THR A 188 -39.42 -9.97 -11.31
CA THR A 188 -39.96 -9.34 -12.53
C THR A 188 -40.37 -10.38 -13.59
N GLN A 189 -39.60 -11.45 -13.75
CA GLN A 189 -39.93 -12.54 -14.67
C GLN A 189 -41.24 -13.25 -14.26
N SER A 190 -41.44 -13.47 -12.95
CA SER A 190 -42.68 -14.05 -12.41
C SER A 190 -43.88 -13.14 -12.69
N ASP A 191 -43.74 -11.83 -12.44
CA ASP A 191 -44.79 -10.84 -12.71
C ASP A 191 -45.15 -10.80 -14.20
N LEU A 192 -44.14 -10.81 -15.08
CA LEU A 192 -44.34 -10.82 -16.53
C LEU A 192 -45.05 -12.10 -17.00
N SER A 193 -44.71 -13.26 -16.43
CA SER A 193 -45.38 -14.52 -16.75
C SER A 193 -46.86 -14.52 -16.34
N SER A 194 -47.17 -13.93 -15.19
CA SER A 194 -48.54 -13.77 -14.69
C SER A 194 -49.34 -12.81 -15.58
N LEU A 195 -48.75 -11.67 -15.94
CA LEU A 195 -49.36 -10.70 -16.85
C LEU A 195 -49.63 -11.32 -18.23
N ALA A 196 -48.68 -12.07 -18.78
CA ALA A 196 -48.85 -12.76 -20.06
C ALA A 196 -49.99 -13.79 -20.01
N SER A 197 -50.13 -14.54 -18.90
CA SER A 197 -51.25 -15.47 -18.69
C SER A 197 -52.60 -14.74 -18.64
N ASN A 198 -52.66 -13.63 -17.89
CA ASN A 198 -53.86 -12.81 -17.79
C ASN A 198 -54.24 -12.22 -19.16
N ALA A 199 -53.27 -11.72 -19.92
CA ALA A 199 -53.48 -11.19 -21.26
C ALA A 199 -54.00 -12.26 -22.24
N ARG A 200 -53.49 -13.50 -22.18
CA ARG A 200 -54.01 -14.62 -22.99
C ARG A 200 -55.45 -14.96 -22.64
N THR A 201 -55.77 -14.97 -21.35
CA THR A 201 -57.14 -15.25 -20.87
C THR A 201 -58.11 -14.16 -21.32
N ALA A 202 -57.72 -12.89 -21.19
CA ALA A 202 -58.51 -11.76 -21.67
C ALA A 202 -58.70 -11.80 -23.20
N ALA A 203 -57.65 -12.10 -23.96
CA ALA A 203 -57.73 -12.23 -25.42
C ALA A 203 -58.70 -13.35 -25.86
N ALA A 204 -58.68 -14.50 -25.17
CA ALA A 204 -59.60 -15.59 -25.42
C ALA A 204 -61.07 -15.21 -25.11
N SER A 205 -61.30 -14.49 -24.00
CA SER A 205 -62.62 -13.95 -23.67
C SER A 205 -63.14 -13.01 -24.76
N VAL A 206 -62.31 -12.04 -25.17
CA VAL A 206 -62.66 -11.07 -26.24
C VAL A 206 -62.98 -11.77 -27.55
N ALA A 207 -62.24 -12.83 -27.91
CA ALA A 207 -62.51 -13.62 -29.10
C ALA A 207 -63.88 -14.33 -29.03
N ASN A 208 -64.22 -14.93 -27.88
CA ASN A 208 -65.52 -15.57 -27.65
C ASN A 208 -66.67 -14.55 -27.69
N ASP A 209 -66.49 -13.40 -27.04
CA ASP A 209 -67.47 -12.31 -27.06
C ASP A 209 -67.68 -11.79 -28.49
N SER A 210 -66.58 -11.65 -29.25
CA SER A 210 -66.64 -11.24 -30.67
C SER A 210 -67.41 -12.23 -31.54
N GLN A 211 -67.19 -13.54 -31.33
CA GLN A 211 -67.96 -14.57 -32.03
C GLN A 211 -69.45 -14.52 -31.67
N THR A 212 -69.74 -14.34 -30.38
CA THR A 212 -71.12 -14.22 -29.88
C THR A 212 -71.83 -13.00 -30.50
N VAL A 213 -71.14 -11.87 -30.60
CA VAL A 213 -71.65 -10.67 -31.27
C VAL A 213 -71.88 -10.92 -32.76
N ALA A 214 -70.97 -11.59 -33.45
CA ALA A 214 -71.12 -11.93 -34.87
C ALA A 214 -72.32 -12.85 -35.12
N ASP A 215 -72.49 -13.89 -34.30
CA ASP A 215 -73.62 -14.82 -34.37
C ASP A 215 -74.94 -14.08 -34.09
N THR A 216 -74.95 -13.18 -33.11
CA THR A 216 -76.10 -12.33 -32.79
C THR A 216 -76.44 -11.39 -33.95
N ALA A 217 -75.44 -10.76 -34.56
CA ALA A 217 -75.63 -9.88 -35.71
C ALA A 217 -76.23 -10.64 -36.91
N ASN A 218 -75.72 -11.85 -37.21
CA ASN A 218 -76.26 -12.72 -38.26
C ASN A 218 -77.72 -13.11 -37.97
N ALA A 219 -78.05 -13.46 -36.72
CA ALA A 219 -79.41 -13.80 -36.33
C ALA A 219 -80.36 -12.59 -36.44
N VAL A 220 -79.90 -11.39 -36.09
CA VAL A 220 -80.66 -10.13 -36.25
C VAL A 220 -80.90 -9.85 -37.74
N ALA A 221 -79.88 -9.98 -38.59
CA ALA A 221 -80.00 -9.79 -40.03
C ALA A 221 -81.05 -10.74 -40.63
N ALA A 222 -80.97 -12.05 -40.32
CA ALA A 222 -81.94 -13.04 -40.80
C ALA A 222 -83.37 -12.77 -40.32
N LYS A 223 -83.56 -12.36 -39.06
CA LYS A 223 -84.87 -11.95 -38.53
C LYS A 223 -85.37 -10.67 -39.23
N GLY A 224 -84.49 -9.73 -39.52
CA GLY A 224 -84.79 -8.52 -40.28
C GLY A 224 -85.30 -8.84 -41.68
N GLU A 225 -84.62 -9.70 -42.42
CA GLU A 225 -85.04 -10.17 -43.75
C GLU A 225 -86.43 -10.85 -43.69
N SER A 226 -86.65 -11.73 -42.71
CA SER A 226 -87.95 -12.38 -42.51
C SER A 226 -89.07 -11.38 -42.17
N ALA A 227 -88.77 -10.37 -41.36
CA ALA A 227 -89.73 -9.33 -41.00
C ALA A 227 -90.09 -8.47 -42.21
N ILE A 228 -89.11 -8.06 -43.01
CA ILE A 228 -89.32 -7.31 -44.26
C ILE A 228 -90.19 -8.13 -45.22
N ALA A 229 -89.87 -9.41 -45.45
CA ALA A 229 -90.67 -10.27 -46.32
C ALA A 229 -92.14 -10.42 -45.83
N THR A 230 -92.34 -10.48 -44.51
CA THR A 230 -93.68 -10.51 -43.90
C THR A 230 -94.43 -9.20 -44.13
N ILE A 231 -93.74 -8.07 -43.97
CA ILE A 231 -94.28 -6.73 -44.25
C ILE A 231 -94.67 -6.64 -45.73
N ASP A 232 -93.78 -6.99 -46.65
CA ASP A 232 -94.04 -6.96 -48.10
C ASP A 232 -95.23 -7.83 -48.48
N SER A 233 -95.31 -9.06 -47.95
CA SER A 233 -96.47 -9.94 -48.16
C SER A 233 -97.76 -9.32 -47.63
N THR A 234 -97.72 -8.66 -46.47
CA THR A 234 -98.89 -8.00 -45.88
C THR A 234 -99.30 -6.79 -46.72
N VAL A 235 -98.34 -5.98 -47.18
CA VAL A 235 -98.57 -4.83 -48.06
C VAL A 235 -99.17 -5.30 -49.40
N GLN A 236 -98.65 -6.36 -50.00
CA GLN A 236 -99.20 -6.92 -51.23
C GLN A 236 -100.64 -7.41 -51.03
N ALA A 237 -100.91 -8.14 -49.94
CA ALA A 237 -102.28 -8.57 -49.62
C ALA A 237 -103.25 -7.40 -49.42
N VAL A 238 -102.81 -6.30 -48.81
CA VAL A 238 -103.59 -5.06 -48.70
C VAL A 238 -103.84 -4.44 -50.08
N LYS A 239 -102.82 -4.41 -50.95
CA LYS A 239 -102.94 -3.88 -52.31
C LYS A 239 -103.91 -4.70 -53.16
N ASP A 240 -103.79 -6.03 -53.15
CA ASP A 240 -104.71 -6.94 -53.87
C ASP A 240 -106.16 -6.76 -53.39
N LYS A 241 -106.36 -6.57 -52.08
CA LYS A 241 -107.68 -6.32 -51.49
C LYS A 241 -108.23 -4.95 -51.88
N ALA A 242 -107.39 -3.92 -51.98
CA ALA A 242 -107.78 -2.60 -52.46
C ALA A 242 -108.15 -2.63 -53.96
N GLU A 243 -107.38 -3.32 -54.80
CA GLU A 243 -107.71 -3.53 -56.22
C GLU A 243 -109.03 -4.31 -56.39
N SER A 244 -109.23 -5.37 -55.59
CA SER A 244 -110.48 -6.13 -55.56
C SER A 244 -111.68 -5.28 -55.15
N ALA A 245 -111.51 -4.36 -54.20
CA ALA A 245 -112.56 -3.41 -53.80
C ALA A 245 -112.83 -2.35 -54.89
N SER A 246 -111.82 -1.94 -55.65
CA SER A 246 -111.97 -1.03 -56.79
C SER A 246 -112.67 -1.68 -57.99
N ALA A 247 -112.56 -3.00 -58.18
CA ALA A 247 -113.20 -3.74 -59.26
C ALA A 247 -114.71 -4.01 -59.02
N VAL A 248 -115.20 -3.85 -57.78
CA VAL A 248 -116.59 -4.12 -57.38
C VAL A 248 -117.45 -2.83 -57.30
N LEU A 249 -116.88 -1.68 -57.62
CA LEU A 249 -117.66 -0.43 -57.73
C LEU A 249 -118.41 -0.38 -59.07
N PRO A 250 -119.76 -0.21 -59.09
CA PRO A 250 -120.46 0.18 -60.29
C PRO A 250 -120.01 1.58 -60.74
N SER A 251 -119.85 1.73 -62.05
CA SER A 251 -119.65 3.02 -62.72
C SER A 251 -120.83 3.94 -62.44
N THR A 252 -120.68 4.87 -61.51
CA THR A 252 -121.49 6.09 -61.41
C THR A 252 -120.66 7.27 -60.91
N GLY A 253 -120.40 8.21 -61.82
CA GLY A 253 -120.61 9.65 -61.59
C GLY A 253 -119.76 10.42 -60.58
N THR A 254 -119.11 11.45 -61.12
CA THR A 254 -119.01 12.84 -60.63
C THR A 254 -117.94 13.28 -59.60
N ALA A 255 -117.08 14.16 -60.12
CA ALA A 255 -116.75 15.50 -59.62
C ALA A 255 -115.78 15.71 -58.44
N GLY A 256 -114.51 15.99 -58.81
CA GLY A 256 -113.61 17.05 -58.29
C GLY A 256 -113.17 17.00 -56.82
N PRO A 257 -112.34 17.95 -56.35
CA PRO A 257 -111.15 18.60 -56.91
C PRO A 257 -109.87 18.15 -56.17
N GLY A 258 -108.68 18.31 -56.77
CA GLY A 258 -107.41 17.94 -56.14
C GLY A 258 -106.45 19.13 -56.00
N THR A 259 -106.24 19.60 -54.78
CA THR A 259 -105.02 20.22 -54.19
C THR A 259 -105.35 20.53 -52.70
N PRO A 260 -104.41 20.50 -51.73
CA PRO A 260 -103.05 21.03 -51.86
C PRO A 260 -101.91 20.28 -51.12
N GLU A 261 -100.69 20.70 -51.48
CA GLU A 261 -99.53 21.03 -50.64
C GLU A 261 -98.84 20.02 -49.71
N GLY A 262 -97.50 20.04 -49.78
CA GLY A 262 -96.66 19.60 -48.67
C GLY A 262 -95.21 19.22 -49.01
N THR A 263 -94.53 19.91 -49.92
CA THR A 263 -93.07 19.75 -50.11
C THR A 263 -92.34 20.28 -48.89
N THR A 264 -91.56 19.44 -48.22
CA THR A 264 -90.63 19.83 -47.15
C THR A 264 -89.22 19.72 -47.71
N GLU A 265 -88.58 20.87 -47.96
CA GLU A 265 -87.14 20.98 -48.19
C GLU A 265 -86.52 21.95 -47.17
N GLU A 266 -85.42 21.48 -46.58
CA GLU A 266 -84.37 22.17 -45.82
C GLU A 266 -84.70 22.77 -44.43
N PRO A 267 -83.72 22.81 -43.47
CA PRO A 267 -82.34 23.29 -43.72
C PRO A 267 -81.19 22.51 -43.06
N GLY A 268 -80.04 22.57 -43.72
CA GLY A 268 -78.75 22.39 -43.06
C GLY A 268 -78.44 23.50 -42.05
N ARG A 269 -77.77 23.14 -40.96
CA ARG A 269 -76.84 24.03 -40.23
C ARG A 269 -75.90 23.23 -39.31
N ASP A 270 -74.64 23.27 -39.72
CA ASP A 270 -73.51 23.87 -38.98
C ASP A 270 -72.82 23.12 -37.82
N SER A 271 -71.49 23.28 -37.87
CA SER A 271 -70.54 23.39 -36.75
C SER A 271 -70.09 22.11 -36.04
N THR A 272 -68.82 21.87 -35.69
CA THR A 272 -67.61 22.72 -35.65
C THR A 272 -66.38 21.81 -35.40
N GLY A 273 -65.18 22.26 -35.77
CA GLY A 273 -64.04 22.17 -34.84
C GLY A 273 -62.90 21.21 -35.17
N GLU A 274 -61.90 21.75 -35.88
CA GLU A 274 -60.58 21.16 -36.10
C GLU A 274 -59.58 21.64 -35.03
N THR A 275 -58.77 20.71 -34.47
CA THR A 275 -57.37 20.82 -33.94
C THR A 275 -57.03 21.64 -32.66
N PRO A 276 -55.82 21.50 -32.01
CA PRO A 276 -54.70 20.53 -32.22
C PRO A 276 -53.98 19.94 -30.95
N ALA A 277 -53.16 18.90 -31.20
CA ALA A 277 -51.85 18.51 -30.63
C ALA A 277 -51.45 18.78 -29.16
N LYS A 278 -50.90 17.76 -28.47
CA LYS A 278 -49.63 17.87 -27.71
C LYS A 278 -48.78 16.59 -27.71
N LYS A 279 -47.59 16.76 -28.28
CA LYS A 279 -46.37 15.96 -28.12
C LYS A 279 -45.76 16.29 -26.75
N ALA A 280 -45.38 15.29 -25.96
CA ALA A 280 -44.56 15.49 -24.77
C ALA A 280 -43.34 14.57 -24.79
N THR A 281 -42.19 15.23 -24.78
CA THR A 281 -40.84 14.72 -24.91
C THR A 281 -40.34 14.14 -23.59
N VAL A 282 -39.62 13.02 -23.69
CA VAL A 282 -38.76 12.43 -22.66
C VAL A 282 -37.70 13.44 -22.22
N LYS A 283 -37.42 13.52 -20.92
CA LYS A 283 -36.24 14.19 -20.38
C LYS A 283 -35.49 13.22 -19.46
N GLY A 284 -34.29 12.86 -19.88
CA GLY A 284 -33.25 12.31 -19.01
C GLY A 284 -32.37 13.45 -18.48
N ALA A 285 -32.04 13.36 -17.20
CA ALA A 285 -30.80 13.72 -16.52
C ALA A 285 -31.00 13.36 -15.04
#